data_AF-A0A1A0LLG6-F1
#
_entry.id   AF-A0A1A0LLG6-F1
#
_cell.length_a   1.000
_cell.length_b   1.000
_cell.length_c   1.000
_cell.angle_alpha   90.00
_cell.angle_beta   90.00
_cell.angle_gamma   90.00
#
_symmetry.space_group_name_H-M   'P 1'
#
loop_
_entity.id
_entity.type
_entity.pdbx_description
1 polymer ?
#
loop_
_entity_poly.entity_id
_entity_poly.type
_entity_poly.pdbx_seq_one_letter_code
_entity_poly.pdbx_strand_id
1 'polypeptide(L)'
;MRNNGVTARVQTTVPLGQAGEITVALGGNGVLSSFVQPEPFVCGRDVMILKAKDSTMSLEEKIWWCRCIWENRYRFSYGRQANRTLGSLLVPSEVPDWVHSASLPTLSWTGLSDLGPVTGSYAGSPDDVVPITEHFDIEYGHGLTLNGLAQADAPEGVNFVSRKTKDNGIAGRVLVPKGVTPAPAGTLSVALSATPLATFFHSEPYITGYHVAVLKPRTKMSVGELLWWKIAIEANKYRYSYGRQANRTLASLQVPASPPAFVTEVLETGSSTATA
;
A
#
# COMPACT_ATOMS: atom_id res chain seq x y z
N MET A 1 0.88 -11.10 -6.64
CA MET A 1 -0.43 -10.53 -6.22
C MET A 1 -0.22 -9.68 -4.96
N ARG A 2 -1.14 -8.78 -4.63
CA ARG A 2 -1.11 -7.96 -3.40
C ARG A 2 -2.27 -8.37 -2.47
N ASN A 3 -2.29 -7.87 -1.24
CA ASN A 3 -3.41 -7.98 -0.31
C ASN A 3 -3.91 -9.42 -0.05
N ASN A 4 -3.00 -10.39 0.05
CA ASN A 4 -3.32 -11.81 0.26
C ASN A 4 -4.37 -12.40 -0.71
N GLY A 5 -4.43 -11.86 -1.93
CA GLY A 5 -5.40 -12.28 -2.95
C GLY A 5 -6.81 -11.69 -2.78
N VAL A 6 -7.06 -10.89 -1.73
CA VAL A 6 -8.36 -10.25 -1.49
C VAL A 6 -8.52 -9.04 -2.40
N THR A 7 -9.57 -9.07 -3.23
CA THR A 7 -9.88 -8.01 -4.19
C THR A 7 -11.01 -7.09 -3.73
N ALA A 8 -11.95 -7.60 -2.91
CA ALA A 8 -13.08 -6.85 -2.40
C ALA A 8 -13.67 -7.52 -1.15
N ARG A 9 -14.44 -6.75 -0.37
CA ARG A 9 -15.36 -7.26 0.66
C ARG A 9 -16.78 -7.22 0.09
N VAL A 10 -17.52 -8.31 0.21
CA VAL A 10 -18.84 -8.45 -0.41
C VAL A 10 -19.83 -9.09 0.56
N GLN A 11 -21.09 -8.69 0.46
CA GLN A 11 -22.20 -9.46 1.02
C GLN A 11 -22.52 -10.61 0.07
N THR A 12 -22.78 -11.80 0.61
CA THR A 12 -23.02 -12.98 -0.21
C THR A 12 -23.88 -13.99 0.53
N THR A 13 -24.58 -14.80 -0.24
CA THR A 13 -25.41 -15.92 0.24
C THR A 13 -24.79 -17.28 -0.10
N VAL A 14 -23.65 -17.29 -0.81
CA VAL A 14 -22.95 -18.53 -1.16
C VAL A 14 -22.16 -19.06 0.04
N PRO A 15 -21.93 -20.39 0.12
CA PRO A 15 -21.11 -20.98 1.17
C PRO A 15 -19.72 -20.36 1.23
N LEU A 16 -19.26 -20.05 2.44
CA LEU A 16 -17.96 -19.44 2.67
C LEU A 16 -16.87 -20.50 2.78
N GLY A 17 -15.69 -20.19 2.24
CA GLY A 17 -14.44 -20.81 2.66
C GLY A 17 -14.13 -20.44 4.11
N GLN A 18 -13.37 -21.29 4.79
CA GLN A 18 -13.07 -21.17 6.22
C GLN A 18 -11.77 -20.41 6.45
N ALA A 19 -11.71 -19.64 7.54
CA ALA A 19 -10.46 -19.05 8.00
C ALA A 19 -9.39 -20.16 8.21
N GLY A 20 -8.16 -19.88 7.80
CA GLY A 20 -7.04 -20.82 7.83
C GLY A 20 -6.96 -21.77 6.64
N GLU A 21 -7.88 -21.73 5.68
CA GLU A 21 -7.73 -22.43 4.38
C GLU A 21 -6.83 -21.63 3.42
N ILE A 22 -6.24 -22.32 2.44
CA ILE A 22 -5.36 -21.70 1.45
C ILE A 22 -6.12 -21.45 0.15
N THR A 23 -6.12 -20.23 -0.36
CA THR A 23 -6.59 -19.93 -1.71
C THR A 23 -5.44 -20.02 -2.69
N VAL A 24 -5.67 -20.56 -3.89
CA VAL A 24 -4.67 -20.67 -4.96
C VAL A 24 -5.25 -20.19 -6.28
N ALA A 25 -4.63 -19.16 -6.86
CA ALA A 25 -5.02 -18.66 -8.18
C ALA A 25 -4.61 -19.64 -9.29
N LEU A 26 -5.57 -20.01 -10.14
CA LEU A 26 -5.36 -21.03 -11.18
C LEU A 26 -4.93 -20.47 -12.53
N GLY A 27 -5.16 -19.16 -12.76
CA GLY A 27 -5.03 -18.52 -14.07
C GLY A 27 -4.55 -17.06 -14.02
N GLY A 28 -4.37 -16.48 -15.21
CA GLY A 28 -3.99 -15.08 -15.41
C GLY A 28 -2.55 -14.74 -15.01
N ASN A 29 -2.25 -13.44 -14.84
CA ASN A 29 -0.93 -12.95 -14.40
C ASN A 29 -0.62 -13.31 -12.93
N GLY A 30 -1.41 -14.20 -12.33
CA GLY A 30 -1.41 -14.53 -10.91
C GLY A 30 -1.24 -16.02 -10.63
N VAL A 31 -1.04 -16.89 -11.63
CA VAL A 31 -1.04 -18.35 -11.44
C VAL A 31 -0.15 -18.78 -10.27
N LEU A 32 -0.66 -19.71 -9.46
CA LEU A 32 -0.05 -20.24 -8.23
C LEU A 32 0.19 -19.20 -7.12
N SER A 33 -0.42 -18.01 -7.20
CA SER A 33 -0.45 -17.14 -6.02
C SER A 33 -1.34 -17.80 -4.96
N SER A 34 -0.70 -18.40 -3.98
CA SER A 34 -1.28 -19.05 -2.81
C SER A 34 -1.25 -18.16 -1.57
N PHE A 35 -2.33 -18.14 -0.79
CA PHE A 35 -2.44 -17.37 0.45
C PHE A 35 -3.30 -18.08 1.49
N VAL A 36 -2.83 -18.10 2.74
CA VAL A 36 -3.68 -18.47 3.89
C VAL A 36 -4.68 -17.35 4.14
N GLN A 37 -5.98 -17.67 4.21
CA GLN A 37 -7.01 -16.67 4.45
C GLN A 37 -7.22 -16.48 5.96
N PRO A 38 -7.11 -15.25 6.49
CA PRO A 38 -7.25 -15.01 7.93
C PRO A 38 -8.72 -15.03 8.41
N GLU A 39 -9.68 -14.90 7.49
CA GLU A 39 -11.11 -14.76 7.77
C GLU A 39 -11.92 -15.61 6.78
N PRO A 40 -13.22 -15.88 7.07
CA PRO A 40 -14.12 -16.49 6.10
C PRO A 40 -14.18 -15.68 4.79
N PHE A 41 -14.20 -16.40 3.67
CA PHE A 41 -14.03 -15.76 2.36
C PHE A 41 -14.88 -16.42 1.27
N VAL A 42 -15.01 -15.73 0.14
CA VAL A 42 -15.51 -16.30 -1.12
C VAL A 42 -14.47 -16.12 -2.21
N CYS A 43 -14.43 -17.05 -3.16
CA CYS A 43 -13.45 -17.03 -4.23
C CYS A 43 -14.11 -16.82 -5.60
N GLY A 44 -13.37 -16.17 -6.51
CA GLY A 44 -13.77 -16.08 -7.90
C GLY A 44 -13.65 -17.41 -8.63
N ARG A 45 -14.05 -17.44 -9.89
CA ARG A 45 -14.08 -18.66 -10.73
C ARG A 45 -12.73 -19.41 -10.80
N ASP A 46 -11.63 -18.69 -10.98
CA ASP A 46 -10.30 -19.28 -11.25
C ASP A 46 -9.43 -19.34 -9.99
N VAL A 47 -10.03 -19.74 -8.87
CA VAL A 47 -9.35 -19.92 -7.58
C VAL A 47 -9.79 -21.24 -6.97
N MET A 48 -8.83 -22.07 -6.53
CA MET A 48 -9.12 -23.26 -5.72
C MET A 48 -8.88 -22.99 -4.24
N ILE A 49 -9.63 -23.70 -3.41
CA ILE A 49 -9.46 -23.72 -1.95
C ILE A 49 -8.75 -25.03 -1.61
N LEU A 50 -7.60 -24.94 -0.96
CA LEU A 50 -6.90 -26.08 -0.40
C LEU A 50 -7.17 -26.15 1.09
N LYS A 51 -7.87 -27.22 1.48
CA LYS A 51 -8.08 -27.59 2.88
C LYS A 51 -6.95 -28.50 3.34
N ALA A 52 -6.37 -28.17 4.49
CA ALA A 52 -5.36 -29.04 5.10
C ALA A 52 -5.98 -30.40 5.41
N LYS A 53 -5.29 -31.48 5.01
CA LYS A 53 -5.73 -32.85 5.34
C LYS A 53 -5.64 -33.11 6.84
N ASP A 54 -4.60 -32.57 7.45
CA ASP A 54 -4.45 -32.50 8.90
C ASP A 54 -5.05 -31.18 9.41
N SER A 55 -6.03 -31.27 10.30
CA SER A 55 -6.67 -30.11 10.91
C SER A 55 -5.77 -29.38 11.91
N THR A 56 -4.71 -30.02 12.40
CA THR A 56 -3.76 -29.47 13.38
C THR A 56 -2.60 -28.70 12.74
N MET A 57 -2.51 -28.69 11.41
CA MET A 57 -1.49 -27.98 10.65
C MET A 57 -1.42 -26.50 11.06
N SER A 58 -0.24 -26.08 11.52
CA SER A 58 0.04 -24.73 12.02
C SER A 58 -0.06 -23.65 10.93
N LEU A 59 -0.11 -22.38 11.33
CA LEU A 59 -0.15 -21.27 10.38
C LEU A 59 1.18 -21.15 9.61
N GLU A 60 2.29 -21.37 10.31
CA GLU A 60 3.66 -21.39 9.83
C GLU A 60 3.82 -22.40 8.69
N GLU A 61 3.35 -23.63 8.92
CA GLU A 61 3.34 -24.70 7.91
C GLU A 61 2.49 -24.34 6.70
N LYS A 62 1.28 -23.79 6.90
CA LYS A 62 0.40 -23.37 5.80
C LYS A 62 1.04 -22.28 4.95
N ILE A 63 1.72 -21.31 5.57
CA ILE A 63 2.46 -20.26 4.88
C ILE A 63 3.64 -20.85 4.11
N TRP A 64 4.36 -21.79 4.71
CA TRP A 64 5.45 -22.49 4.04
C TRP A 64 4.95 -23.27 2.80
N TRP A 65 3.83 -24.00 2.90
CA TRP A 65 3.20 -24.65 1.76
C TRP A 65 2.77 -23.65 0.68
N CYS A 66 2.23 -22.49 1.05
CA CYS A 66 1.95 -21.42 0.09
C CYS A 66 3.21 -21.02 -0.68
N ARG A 67 4.36 -20.92 0.01
CA ARG A 67 5.64 -20.63 -0.63
C ARG A 67 6.10 -21.73 -1.58
N CYS A 68 6.02 -23.00 -1.18
CA CYS A 68 6.36 -24.14 -2.05
C CYS A 68 5.52 -24.17 -3.33
N ILE A 69 4.24 -23.82 -3.23
CA ILE A 69 3.36 -23.70 -4.40
C ILE A 69 3.82 -22.53 -5.28
N TRP A 70 4.14 -21.37 -4.71
CA TRP A 70 4.65 -20.22 -5.47
C TRP A 70 5.93 -20.53 -6.24
N GLU A 71 6.85 -21.31 -5.66
CA GLU A 71 8.12 -21.66 -6.32
C GLU A 71 7.93 -22.44 -7.62
N ASN A 72 6.78 -23.11 -7.81
CA ASN A 72 6.50 -23.79 -9.07
C ASN A 72 5.96 -22.86 -10.18
N ARG A 73 5.77 -21.58 -9.89
CA ARG A 73 5.11 -20.62 -10.81
C ARG A 73 5.83 -20.45 -12.14
N TYR A 74 7.15 -20.62 -12.20
CA TYR A 74 7.93 -20.52 -13.44
C TYR A 74 7.48 -21.50 -14.54
N ARG A 75 6.74 -22.56 -14.16
CA ARG A 75 6.20 -23.58 -15.06
C ARG A 75 4.92 -23.13 -15.79
N PHE A 76 4.37 -21.99 -15.41
CA PHE A 76 3.06 -21.49 -15.84
C PHE A 76 3.17 -20.19 -16.61
N SER A 77 2.30 -20.02 -17.61
CA SER A 77 2.27 -18.87 -18.52
C SER A 77 0.89 -18.75 -19.17
N TYR A 78 0.70 -17.78 -20.06
CA TYR A 78 -0.49 -17.78 -20.92
C TYR A 78 -0.62 -19.12 -21.66
N GLY A 79 -1.79 -19.75 -21.60
CA GLY A 79 -2.05 -21.11 -22.12
C GLY A 79 -1.60 -22.28 -21.22
N ARG A 80 -0.81 -22.04 -20.18
CA ARG A 80 -0.38 -23.05 -19.18
C ARG A 80 -0.89 -22.65 -17.80
N GLN A 81 -2.13 -23.07 -17.50
CA GLN A 81 -2.83 -22.76 -16.26
C GLN A 81 -2.76 -23.92 -15.26
N ALA A 82 -3.00 -23.63 -13.98
CA ALA A 82 -2.93 -24.60 -12.88
C ALA A 82 -4.22 -25.38 -12.65
N ASN A 83 -5.30 -25.04 -13.34
CA ASN A 83 -6.63 -25.66 -13.20
C ASN A 83 -6.64 -27.19 -13.36
N ARG A 84 -5.72 -27.77 -14.14
CA ARG A 84 -5.61 -29.23 -14.34
C ARG A 84 -4.36 -29.86 -13.70
N THR A 85 -3.45 -29.04 -13.19
CA THR A 85 -2.10 -29.47 -12.78
C THR A 85 -1.77 -29.16 -11.33
N LEU A 86 -2.63 -28.42 -10.61
CA LEU A 86 -2.41 -28.12 -9.20
C LEU A 86 -2.29 -29.41 -8.36
N GLY A 87 -3.10 -30.44 -8.64
CA GLY A 87 -3.05 -31.71 -7.92
C GLY A 87 -1.80 -32.57 -8.20
N SER A 88 -1.06 -32.29 -9.27
CA SER A 88 0.20 -32.98 -9.62
C SER A 88 1.43 -32.11 -9.40
N LEU A 89 1.28 -31.00 -8.67
CA LEU A 89 2.37 -30.10 -8.35
C LEU A 89 3.38 -30.79 -7.45
N LEU A 90 4.66 -30.69 -7.80
CA LEU A 90 5.74 -31.22 -6.97
C LEU A 90 6.05 -30.20 -5.88
N VAL A 91 5.92 -30.64 -4.63
CA VAL A 91 6.32 -29.92 -3.42
C VAL A 91 7.23 -30.82 -2.59
N PRO A 92 8.01 -30.30 -1.63
CA PRO A 92 8.84 -31.14 -0.77
C PRO A 92 7.98 -32.16 -0.01
N SER A 93 8.56 -33.32 0.31
CA SER A 93 7.86 -34.40 1.03
C SER A 93 7.68 -34.11 2.52
N GLU A 94 8.51 -33.24 3.09
CA GLU A 94 8.57 -32.93 4.52
C GLU A 94 8.73 -31.43 4.73
N VAL A 95 8.18 -30.94 5.85
CA VAL A 95 8.36 -29.57 6.31
C VAL A 95 9.69 -29.50 7.08
N PRO A 96 10.60 -28.56 6.77
CA PRO A 96 11.81 -28.38 7.57
C PRO A 96 11.52 -27.95 9.01
N ASP A 97 12.27 -28.49 9.98
CA ASP A 97 12.08 -28.22 11.42
C ASP A 97 12.02 -26.73 11.78
N TRP A 98 12.84 -25.92 11.10
CA TRP A 98 12.91 -24.47 11.37
C TRP A 98 11.56 -23.77 11.16
N VAL A 99 10.69 -24.30 10.30
CA VAL A 99 9.35 -23.75 10.03
C VAL A 99 8.49 -23.80 11.28
N HIS A 100 8.52 -24.91 12.03
CA HIS A 100 7.76 -25.06 13.28
C HIS A 100 8.32 -24.17 14.39
N SER A 101 9.61 -23.84 14.34
CA SER A 101 10.25 -22.91 15.29
C SER A 101 10.17 -21.43 14.86
N ALA A 102 9.64 -21.15 13.67
CA ALA A 102 9.61 -19.80 13.13
C ALA A 102 8.57 -18.96 13.89
N SER A 103 9.01 -17.85 14.48
CA SER A 103 8.09 -16.88 15.06
C SER A 103 7.48 -16.04 13.94
N LEU A 104 6.18 -16.19 13.70
CA LEU A 104 5.46 -15.22 12.88
C LEU A 104 5.36 -13.90 13.64
N PRO A 105 5.66 -12.75 13.00
CA PRO A 105 5.42 -11.48 13.63
C PRO A 105 3.92 -11.32 13.86
N THR A 106 3.50 -11.12 15.11
CA THR A 106 2.14 -10.70 15.40
C THR A 106 1.94 -9.33 14.78
N LEU A 107 0.93 -9.19 13.93
CA LEU A 107 0.49 -7.88 13.45
C LEU A 107 0.00 -7.11 14.66
N SER A 108 0.85 -6.25 15.19
CA SER A 108 0.54 -5.40 16.32
C SER A 108 0.18 -4.01 15.82
N TRP A 109 -0.92 -3.48 16.33
CA TRP A 109 -1.29 -2.08 16.12
C TRP A 109 -0.51 -1.13 17.05
N THR A 110 0.44 -1.65 17.83
CA THR A 110 1.35 -0.84 18.66
C THR A 110 2.08 0.19 17.81
N GLY A 111 2.01 1.46 18.23
CA GLY A 111 2.62 2.59 17.53
C GLY A 111 1.66 3.34 16.60
N LEU A 112 0.39 2.93 16.48
CA LEU A 112 -0.61 3.71 15.74
C LEU A 112 -0.90 5.06 16.43
N SER A 113 -0.83 5.09 17.77
CA SER A 113 -0.92 6.30 18.58
C SER A 113 0.13 7.35 18.18
N ASP A 114 1.32 6.91 17.75
CA ASP A 114 2.42 7.79 17.34
C ASP A 114 2.12 8.53 16.04
N LEU A 115 1.13 8.06 15.25
CA LEU A 115 0.69 8.74 14.04
C LEU A 115 -0.15 9.98 14.35
N GLY A 116 -0.75 10.04 15.54
CA GLY A 116 -1.60 11.14 16.02
C GLY A 116 -3.02 11.13 15.43
N PRO A 117 -3.99 11.76 16.13
CA PRO A 117 -5.40 11.81 15.72
C PRO A 117 -5.62 12.81 14.56
N VAL A 118 -6.85 12.92 14.08
CA VAL A 118 -7.23 14.02 13.17
C VAL A 118 -7.17 15.33 13.94
N THR A 119 -6.33 16.28 13.50
CA THR A 119 -6.14 17.59 14.14
C THR A 119 -6.57 18.76 13.26
N GLY A 120 -6.83 18.53 11.98
CA GLY A 120 -7.33 19.56 11.07
C GLY A 120 -8.72 20.06 11.48
N SER A 121 -8.97 21.36 11.23
CA SER A 121 -10.29 21.97 11.37
C SER A 121 -10.98 21.98 10.01
N TYR A 122 -12.18 21.42 9.93
CA TYR A 122 -12.92 21.25 8.68
C TYR A 122 -14.31 21.86 8.76
N ALA A 123 -14.72 22.58 7.71
CA ALA A 123 -16.00 23.28 7.67
C ALA A 123 -17.16 22.44 7.09
N GLY A 124 -16.88 21.30 6.44
CA GLY A 124 -17.87 20.49 5.72
C GLY A 124 -17.98 19.05 6.21
N SER A 125 -18.99 18.34 5.72
CA SER A 125 -19.23 16.92 6.01
C SER A 125 -18.28 16.02 5.21
N PRO A 126 -17.96 14.80 5.69
CA PRO A 126 -17.18 13.83 4.91
C PRO A 126 -17.83 13.41 3.58
N ASP A 127 -19.15 13.61 3.45
CA ASP A 127 -19.91 13.33 2.22
C ASP A 127 -19.82 14.47 1.19
N ASP A 128 -19.45 15.67 1.63
CA ASP A 128 -19.25 16.81 0.74
C ASP A 128 -17.90 16.69 0.03
N VAL A 129 -17.82 17.13 -1.22
CA VAL A 129 -16.57 17.19 -1.98
C VAL A 129 -16.15 18.62 -2.25
N VAL A 130 -14.87 18.90 -2.03
CA VAL A 130 -14.25 20.22 -2.26
C VAL A 130 -12.97 20.07 -3.06
N PRO A 131 -12.49 21.14 -3.74
CA PRO A 131 -11.16 21.13 -4.34
C PRO A 131 -10.08 20.85 -3.28
N ILE A 132 -9.06 20.07 -3.63
CA ILE A 132 -7.94 19.74 -2.74
C ILE A 132 -7.22 20.99 -2.19
N THR A 133 -7.32 22.11 -2.90
CA THR A 133 -6.76 23.41 -2.50
C THR A 133 -7.41 24.01 -1.26
N GLU A 134 -8.58 23.52 -0.83
CA GLU A 134 -9.15 23.88 0.47
C GLU A 134 -8.29 23.35 1.63
N HIS A 135 -7.62 22.21 1.44
CA HIS A 135 -6.86 21.52 2.49
C HIS A 135 -5.34 21.68 2.35
N PHE A 136 -4.84 21.83 1.11
CA PHE A 136 -3.41 21.85 0.81
C PHE A 136 -3.02 23.02 -0.10
N ASP A 137 -1.90 23.67 0.21
CA ASP A 137 -1.18 24.50 -0.75
C ASP A 137 -0.33 23.60 -1.66
N ILE A 138 -0.44 23.82 -2.97
CA ILE A 138 0.24 23.02 -3.98
C ILE A 138 1.44 23.82 -4.52
N GLU A 139 2.63 23.25 -4.36
CA GLU A 139 3.86 23.76 -4.96
C GLU A 139 4.39 22.76 -6.00
N TYR A 140 4.94 23.26 -7.10
CA TYR A 140 5.66 22.41 -8.03
C TYR A 140 7.02 22.05 -7.42
N GLY A 141 7.41 20.79 -7.54
CA GLY A 141 8.70 20.32 -7.05
C GLY A 141 9.89 20.89 -7.83
N HIS A 142 11.09 20.56 -7.37
CA HIS A 142 12.37 21.08 -7.84
C HIS A 142 12.72 20.73 -9.29
N GLY A 143 12.17 19.63 -9.85
CA GLY A 143 12.44 19.24 -11.23
C GLY A 143 13.88 18.80 -11.50
N LEU A 144 14.55 18.15 -10.54
CA LEU A 144 15.96 17.77 -10.65
C LEU A 144 16.16 16.42 -11.35
N THR A 145 17.35 16.20 -11.90
CA THR A 145 17.75 14.91 -12.50
C THR A 145 18.68 14.16 -11.56
N LEU A 146 18.32 12.94 -11.15
CA LEU A 146 19.09 12.15 -10.18
C LEU A 146 20.57 11.95 -10.59
N ASN A 147 20.83 11.69 -11.87
CA ASN A 147 22.19 11.46 -12.38
C ASN A 147 23.13 12.67 -12.21
N GLY A 148 22.57 13.88 -12.05
CA GLY A 148 23.34 15.11 -11.85
C GLY A 148 23.57 15.45 -10.38
N LEU A 149 23.14 14.60 -9.44
CA LEU A 149 23.21 14.84 -8.00
C LEU A 149 24.24 13.92 -7.36
N ALA A 150 24.98 14.46 -6.38
CA ALA A 150 25.88 13.68 -5.55
C ALA A 150 25.06 12.76 -4.64
N GLN A 151 25.26 11.44 -4.77
CA GLN A 151 24.65 10.45 -3.89
C GLN A 151 25.19 10.60 -2.48
N ALA A 152 24.36 10.28 -1.49
CA ALA A 152 24.71 10.28 -0.08
C ALA A 152 24.05 9.07 0.60
N ASP A 153 24.62 8.66 1.73
CA ASP A 153 24.03 7.66 2.61
C ASP A 153 23.49 8.32 3.88
N ALA A 154 22.48 7.69 4.50
CA ALA A 154 21.96 8.18 5.77
C ALA A 154 23.07 8.15 6.85
N PRO A 155 23.16 9.17 7.73
CA PRO A 155 22.20 10.25 7.94
C PRO A 155 22.39 11.49 7.06
N GLU A 156 23.41 11.53 6.20
CA GLU A 156 23.75 12.68 5.39
C GLU A 156 22.79 12.86 4.19
N GLY A 157 22.63 14.10 3.72
CA GLY A 157 21.77 14.41 2.59
C GLY A 157 20.27 14.26 2.87
N VAL A 158 19.48 14.29 1.80
CA VAL A 158 18.01 14.23 1.83
C VAL A 158 17.49 13.23 0.80
N ASN A 159 16.26 12.77 0.98
CA ASN A 159 15.64 11.88 0.01
C ASN A 159 15.42 12.58 -1.33
N PHE A 160 15.74 11.90 -2.42
CA PHE A 160 15.35 12.27 -3.77
C PHE A 160 14.06 11.54 -4.15
N VAL A 161 12.96 12.29 -4.21
CA VAL A 161 11.63 11.77 -4.47
C VAL A 161 11.30 11.92 -5.95
N SER A 162 10.79 10.86 -6.54
CA SER A 162 10.49 10.74 -7.96
C SER A 162 9.04 10.32 -8.17
N ARG A 163 8.68 9.99 -9.42
CA ARG A 163 7.37 9.41 -9.79
C ARG A 163 7.32 7.89 -9.58
N LYS A 164 8.11 7.32 -8.66
CA LYS A 164 8.04 5.89 -8.33
C LYS A 164 6.76 5.61 -7.55
N THR A 165 6.22 4.40 -7.71
CA THR A 165 5.02 3.92 -6.95
C THR A 165 5.38 3.04 -5.76
N LYS A 166 6.67 2.85 -5.51
CA LYS A 166 7.25 2.04 -4.43
C LYS A 166 8.22 2.90 -3.62
N ASP A 167 8.62 2.39 -2.47
CA ASP A 167 9.67 2.99 -1.62
C ASP A 167 9.37 4.44 -1.26
N ASN A 168 8.10 4.77 -1.00
CA ASN A 168 7.63 6.13 -0.74
C ASN A 168 7.97 7.16 -1.84
N GLY A 169 8.14 6.70 -3.08
CA GLY A 169 8.56 7.54 -4.21
C GLY A 169 10.06 7.83 -4.22
N ILE A 170 10.81 7.40 -3.21
CA ILE A 170 12.24 7.64 -3.04
C ILE A 170 13.01 6.81 -4.07
N ALA A 171 13.87 7.49 -4.84
CA ALA A 171 14.76 6.85 -5.81
C ALA A 171 16.23 6.82 -5.36
N GLY A 172 16.57 7.57 -4.32
CA GLY A 172 17.90 7.58 -3.71
C GLY A 172 17.99 8.66 -2.63
N ARG A 173 19.16 8.79 -2.01
CA ARG A 173 19.49 9.86 -1.07
C ARG A 173 20.68 10.65 -1.63
N VAL A 174 20.61 11.97 -1.52
CA VAL A 174 21.52 12.89 -2.23
C VAL A 174 21.85 14.10 -1.39
N LEU A 175 23.01 14.70 -1.64
CA LEU A 175 23.34 16.01 -1.09
C LEU A 175 22.46 17.08 -1.73
N VAL A 176 22.00 18.03 -0.92
CA VAL A 176 21.21 19.16 -1.40
C VAL A 176 22.10 20.04 -2.30
N PRO A 177 21.73 20.28 -3.57
CA PRO A 177 22.50 21.16 -4.43
C PRO A 177 22.55 22.58 -3.88
N LYS A 178 23.66 23.28 -4.15
CA LYS A 178 23.83 24.67 -3.73
C LYS A 178 22.70 25.55 -4.27
N GLY A 179 22.05 26.30 -3.37
CA GLY A 179 20.95 27.22 -3.72
C GLY A 179 19.58 26.56 -3.86
N VAL A 180 19.46 25.25 -3.61
CA VAL A 180 18.17 24.55 -3.58
C VAL A 180 17.70 24.45 -2.12
N THR A 181 16.48 24.91 -1.86
CA THR A 181 15.81 24.71 -0.57
C THR A 181 14.94 23.46 -0.65
N PRO A 182 15.18 22.42 0.16
CA PRO A 182 14.36 21.22 0.16
C PRO A 182 12.89 21.48 0.52
N ALA A 183 12.00 20.63 0.02
CA ALA A 183 10.64 20.55 0.51
C ALA A 183 10.65 20.17 1.99
N PRO A 184 9.80 20.78 2.84
CA PRO A 184 9.80 20.53 4.26
C PRO A 184 9.24 19.14 4.59
N ALA A 185 9.70 18.59 5.72
CA ALA A 185 9.05 17.42 6.34
C ALA A 185 7.58 17.71 6.67
N GLY A 186 6.78 16.66 6.86
CA GLY A 186 5.36 16.81 7.19
C GLY A 186 4.50 17.20 6.00
N THR A 187 4.98 16.94 4.77
CA THR A 187 4.25 17.23 3.52
C THR A 187 4.05 15.98 2.69
N LEU A 188 3.15 16.07 1.71
CA LEU A 188 2.90 15.00 0.76
C LEU A 188 3.57 15.31 -0.59
N SER A 189 4.28 14.34 -1.17
CA SER A 189 4.66 14.39 -2.58
C SER A 189 3.60 13.72 -3.45
N VAL A 190 3.24 14.31 -4.58
CA VAL A 190 2.27 13.75 -5.54
C VAL A 190 2.88 13.68 -6.94
N ALA A 191 2.94 12.49 -7.52
CA ALA A 191 3.35 12.33 -8.91
C ALA A 191 2.30 12.91 -9.87
N LEU A 192 2.73 13.82 -10.75
CA LEU A 192 1.85 14.52 -11.69
C LEU A 192 1.68 13.78 -13.02
N SER A 193 2.67 12.98 -13.41
CA SER A 193 2.69 12.21 -14.67
C SER A 193 3.33 10.83 -14.48
N ALA A 194 3.31 9.98 -15.51
CA ALA A 194 3.72 8.56 -15.52
C ALA A 194 2.90 7.65 -14.58
N THR A 195 2.82 8.00 -13.30
CA THR A 195 2.00 7.34 -12.29
C THR A 195 1.17 8.40 -11.55
N PRO A 196 0.19 9.03 -12.22
CA PRO A 196 -0.55 10.16 -11.65
C PRO A 196 -1.16 9.83 -10.30
N LEU A 197 -1.09 10.79 -9.37
CA LEU A 197 -1.56 10.68 -7.99
C LEU A 197 -0.88 9.60 -7.15
N ALA A 198 0.28 9.07 -7.55
CA ALA A 198 1.12 8.34 -6.58
C ALA A 198 1.57 9.33 -5.50
N THR A 199 1.07 9.13 -4.28
CA THR A 199 1.16 10.11 -3.20
C THR A 199 1.88 9.50 -2.00
N PHE A 200 2.81 10.24 -1.39
CA PHE A 200 3.60 9.75 -0.26
C PHE A 200 3.86 10.83 0.76
N PHE A 201 3.84 10.44 2.04
CA PHE A 201 4.21 11.27 3.17
C PHE A 201 5.72 11.22 3.39
N HIS A 202 6.31 12.37 3.75
CA HIS A 202 7.74 12.50 4.04
C HIS A 202 7.96 13.02 5.46
N SER A 203 8.61 12.21 6.29
CA SER A 203 8.95 12.53 7.68
C SER A 203 10.21 13.40 7.83
N GLU A 204 10.94 13.61 6.74
CA GLU A 204 12.15 14.44 6.70
C GLU A 204 12.13 15.34 5.44
N PRO A 205 12.92 16.42 5.41
CA PRO A 205 13.04 17.25 4.22
C PRO A 205 13.53 16.45 3.00
N TYR A 206 13.08 16.82 1.81
CA TYR A 206 13.36 16.07 0.59
C TYR A 206 13.44 16.98 -0.63
N ILE A 207 14.11 16.51 -1.68
CA ILE A 207 14.07 17.15 -3.00
C ILE A 207 13.39 16.24 -4.01
N THR A 208 12.97 16.79 -5.13
CA THR A 208 12.09 16.08 -6.07
C THR A 208 12.63 16.13 -7.49
N GLY A 209 12.40 15.05 -8.23
CA GLY A 209 12.59 15.02 -9.67
C GLY A 209 11.47 15.74 -10.44
N TYR A 210 11.48 15.59 -11.76
CA TYR A 210 10.45 16.15 -12.63
C TYR A 210 9.04 15.61 -12.34
N HIS A 211 8.05 16.50 -12.49
CA HIS A 211 6.63 16.19 -12.44
C HIS A 211 6.18 15.58 -11.10
N VAL A 212 6.67 16.16 -10.00
CA VAL A 212 6.22 15.89 -8.64
C VAL A 212 5.72 17.22 -8.07
N ALA A 213 4.54 17.22 -7.46
CA ALA A 213 4.05 18.33 -6.65
C ALA A 213 4.31 18.05 -5.16
N VAL A 214 4.44 19.12 -4.39
CA VAL A 214 4.51 19.13 -2.93
C VAL A 214 3.21 19.73 -2.42
N LEU A 215 2.50 18.99 -1.57
CA LEU A 215 1.26 19.42 -0.93
C LEU A 215 1.58 19.75 0.53
N LYS A 216 1.51 21.03 0.86
CA LYS A 216 1.68 21.54 2.22
C LYS A 216 0.31 21.66 2.87
N PRO A 217 0.08 21.02 4.03
CA PRO A 217 -1.22 21.13 4.69
C PRO A 217 -1.43 22.56 5.18
N ARG A 218 -2.63 23.12 4.95
CA ARG A 218 -2.98 24.49 5.36
C ARG A 218 -3.21 24.63 6.86
N THR A 219 -3.65 23.55 7.48
CA THR A 219 -3.79 23.40 8.93
C THR A 219 -2.78 22.39 9.42
N LYS A 220 -2.45 22.42 10.72
CA LYS A 220 -1.58 21.40 11.29
C LYS A 220 -2.32 20.06 11.26
N MET A 221 -1.76 19.10 10.54
CA MET A 221 -2.27 17.73 10.44
C MET A 221 -1.29 16.76 11.09
N SER A 222 -1.81 15.70 11.70
CA SER A 222 -0.99 14.59 12.19
C SER A 222 -0.49 13.71 11.05
N VAL A 223 0.41 12.77 11.35
CA VAL A 223 0.88 11.79 10.36
C VAL A 223 -0.26 10.88 9.93
N GLY A 224 -1.09 10.42 10.87
CA GLY A 224 -2.24 9.55 10.62
C GLY A 224 -3.25 10.21 9.68
N GLU A 225 -3.52 11.50 9.91
CA GLU A 225 -4.38 12.32 9.07
C GLU A 225 -3.80 12.52 7.66
N LEU A 226 -2.50 12.83 7.53
CA LEU A 226 -1.84 12.95 6.23
C LEU A 226 -1.81 11.62 5.45
N LEU A 227 -1.66 10.49 6.15
CA LEU A 227 -1.73 9.16 5.55
C LEU A 227 -3.14 8.82 5.07
N TRP A 228 -4.17 9.27 5.77
CA TRP A 228 -5.54 9.18 5.28
C TRP A 228 -5.76 10.08 4.05
N TRP A 229 -5.31 11.33 4.08
CA TRP A 229 -5.42 12.23 2.92
C TRP A 229 -4.71 11.67 1.69
N LYS A 230 -3.54 11.04 1.87
CA LYS A 230 -2.90 10.26 0.81
C LYS A 230 -3.88 9.26 0.20
N ILE A 231 -4.56 8.44 1.02
CA ILE A 231 -5.52 7.44 0.53
C ILE A 231 -6.67 8.11 -0.24
N ALA A 232 -7.24 9.20 0.29
CA ALA A 232 -8.31 9.94 -0.37
C ALA A 232 -7.88 10.50 -1.75
N ILE A 233 -6.64 11.01 -1.85
CA ILE A 233 -6.07 11.44 -3.12
C ILE A 233 -5.89 10.25 -4.08
N GLU A 234 -5.27 9.16 -3.62
CA GLU A 234 -5.00 8.00 -4.46
C GLU A 234 -6.27 7.28 -4.94
N ALA A 235 -7.38 7.38 -4.20
CA ALA A 235 -8.68 6.85 -4.60
C ALA A 235 -9.17 7.43 -5.94
N ASN A 236 -8.63 8.56 -6.38
CA ASN A 236 -8.95 9.20 -7.65
C ASN A 236 -8.08 8.76 -8.84
N LYS A 237 -7.11 7.84 -8.63
CA LYS A 237 -6.18 7.36 -9.68
C LYS A 237 -6.87 6.82 -10.92
N TYR A 238 -8.06 6.22 -10.77
CA TYR A 238 -8.84 5.66 -11.89
C TYR A 238 -9.22 6.69 -12.96
N ARG A 239 -9.22 8.00 -12.63
CA ARG A 239 -9.52 9.10 -13.56
C ARG A 239 -8.37 9.39 -14.52
N TYR A 240 -7.18 8.85 -14.26
CA TYR A 240 -5.94 9.19 -14.94
C TYR A 240 -5.45 8.06 -15.85
N SER A 241 -4.74 8.43 -16.92
CA SER A 241 -4.16 7.51 -17.92
C SER A 241 -2.99 8.18 -18.63
N TYR A 242 -2.34 7.52 -19.58
CA TYR A 242 -1.20 8.11 -20.32
C TYR A 242 -1.49 9.52 -20.86
N GLY A 243 -2.68 9.73 -21.45
CA GLY A 243 -3.14 11.01 -21.99
C GLY A 243 -3.87 11.92 -20.99
N ARG A 244 -4.18 11.44 -19.77
CA ARG A 244 -4.85 12.21 -18.71
C ARG A 244 -3.94 12.25 -17.48
N GLN A 245 -3.20 13.33 -17.34
CA GLN A 245 -2.22 13.54 -16.27
C GLN A 245 -2.73 14.53 -15.21
N ALA A 246 -2.12 14.51 -14.02
CA ALA A 246 -2.53 15.34 -12.88
C ALA A 246 -1.91 16.75 -12.88
N ASN A 247 -0.96 17.03 -13.77
CA ASN A 247 -0.29 18.32 -13.90
C ASN A 247 -1.23 19.54 -14.07
N ARG A 248 -2.41 19.37 -14.68
CA ARG A 248 -3.40 20.46 -14.86
C ARG A 248 -4.65 20.33 -13.99
N THR A 249 -4.84 19.16 -13.38
CA THR A 249 -6.11 18.80 -12.71
C THR A 249 -5.95 18.58 -11.22
N LEU A 250 -4.71 18.54 -10.71
CA LEU A 250 -4.46 18.35 -9.28
C LEU A 250 -5.15 19.46 -8.46
N ALA A 251 -5.01 20.72 -8.85
CA ALA A 251 -5.63 21.85 -8.11
C ALA A 251 -7.17 21.78 -8.06
N SER A 252 -7.81 21.18 -9.07
CA SER A 252 -9.27 21.00 -9.11
C SER A 252 -9.74 19.62 -8.68
N LEU A 253 -8.82 18.78 -8.17
CA LEU A 253 -9.13 17.42 -7.71
C LEU A 253 -10.12 17.50 -6.55
N GLN A 254 -11.28 16.88 -6.74
CA GLN A 254 -12.32 16.79 -5.71
C GLN A 254 -11.96 15.72 -4.69
N VAL A 255 -11.92 16.12 -3.42
CA VAL A 255 -11.66 15.26 -2.25
C VAL A 255 -12.72 15.55 -1.17
N PRO A 256 -12.93 14.68 -0.17
CA PRO A 256 -13.88 14.95 0.91
C PRO A 256 -13.63 16.31 1.60
N ALA A 257 -14.67 16.94 2.11
CA ALA A 257 -14.54 18.21 2.85
C ALA A 257 -13.96 18.01 4.27
N SER A 258 -14.07 16.80 4.82
CA SER A 258 -13.45 16.40 6.08
C SER A 258 -13.13 14.90 6.12
N PRO A 259 -12.20 14.44 6.98
CA PRO A 259 -12.02 13.02 7.27
C PRO A 259 -13.27 12.41 7.91
N PRO A 260 -13.73 11.22 7.47
CA PRO A 260 -14.81 10.50 8.12
C PRO A 260 -14.50 10.14 9.58
N ALA A 261 -15.54 10.01 10.41
CA ALA A 261 -15.42 9.72 11.85
C ALA A 261 -14.56 8.47 12.15
N PHE A 262 -14.68 7.41 11.34
CA PHE A 262 -13.91 6.18 11.54
C PHE A 262 -12.40 6.41 11.49
N VAL A 263 -11.92 7.45 10.80
CA VAL A 263 -10.48 7.77 10.71
C VAL A 263 -9.97 8.15 12.09
N THR A 264 -10.71 9.02 12.77
CA THR A 264 -10.44 9.40 14.17
C THR A 264 -10.55 8.19 15.08
N GLU A 265 -11.63 7.41 14.97
CA GLU A 265 -11.83 6.21 15.79
C GLU A 265 -10.67 5.23 15.66
N VAL A 266 -10.19 4.95 14.45
CA VAL A 266 -9.07 4.03 14.20
C VAL A 266 -7.77 4.57 14.79
N LEU A 267 -7.47 5.85 14.57
CA LEU A 267 -6.26 6.48 15.10
C LEU A 267 -6.29 6.55 16.64
N GLU A 268 -7.46 6.66 17.25
CA GLU A 268 -7.66 6.67 18.71
C GLU A 268 -7.69 5.27 19.33
N THR A 269 -8.40 4.29 18.74
CA THR A 269 -8.52 2.92 19.29
C THR A 269 -7.23 2.09 19.14
N GLY A 270 -6.37 2.40 18.17
CA GLY A 270 -5.01 1.87 18.16
C GLY A 270 -4.16 2.34 19.36
N SER A 271 -4.62 3.35 20.09
CA SER A 271 -3.99 3.85 21.32
C SER A 271 -4.44 3.09 22.58
N SER A 272 -5.63 2.45 22.57
CA SER A 272 -6.25 1.85 23.77
C SER A 272 -6.09 0.33 23.89
N THR A 273 -5.70 -0.36 22.81
CA THR A 273 -5.47 -1.82 22.82
C THR A 273 -4.09 -2.24 23.33
N ALA A 274 -3.28 -1.31 23.84
CA ALA A 274 -1.96 -1.59 24.42
C ALA A 274 -2.01 -2.04 25.91
N THR A 275 -3.19 -2.30 26.48
CA THR A 275 -3.37 -2.62 27.92
C THR A 275 -4.32 -3.77 28.23
N ALA A 276 -4.42 -4.79 27.37
CA ALA A 276 -5.11 -6.04 27.70
C ALA A 276 -4.30 -7.27 27.31
#